data_AF-A0A6S6XVP3-F1
#
_entry.id   AF-A0A6S6XVP3-F1
#
_cell.length_a   1.000
_cell.length_b   1.000
_cell.length_c   1.000
_cell.angle_alpha   90.00
_cell.angle_beta   90.00
_cell.angle_gamma   90.00
#
_symmetry.space_group_name_H-M   'P 1'
#
loop_
_entity.id
_entity.type
_entity.pdbx_description
1 polymer ?
#
loop_
_entity_poly.entity_id
_entity_poly.type
_entity_poly.pdbx_seq_one_letter_code
_entity_poly.pdbx_strand_id
1 'polypeptide(L)'
;MKEKKSIEYRQAVEEVRKACRQFAMLYFHFAKVLVEQLGEKKAKELIQQAVFELALDRSDQLRETAEKQGLDFTMENFMRITDLPMIGWVKELGRNHCPYAETWVKYFDEYPWFRELAPLYCDVIDTTNAENFTRSLSHRITKNVLTGGETCEREYFKSDRAAKGELTYGTKEERA
;
A
#
# COMPACT_ATOMS: atom_id res chain seq x y z
N MET A 1 -21.41 27.04 -18.85
CA MET A 1 -21.57 25.66 -18.31
C MET A 1 -20.47 24.81 -18.91
N LYS A 2 -19.57 24.23 -18.10
CA LYS A 2 -18.62 23.22 -18.61
C LYS A 2 -19.37 21.91 -18.81
N GLU A 3 -19.25 21.32 -19.99
CA GLU A 3 -19.82 20.02 -20.31
C GLU A 3 -19.28 18.96 -19.34
N LYS A 4 -20.17 18.19 -18.71
CA LYS A 4 -19.78 17.12 -17.78
C LYS A 4 -19.36 15.91 -18.60
N LYS A 5 -18.07 15.63 -18.64
CA LYS A 5 -17.52 14.41 -19.28
C LYS A 5 -17.75 13.19 -18.40
N SER A 6 -18.08 12.06 -19.00
CA SER A 6 -18.27 10.76 -18.33
C SER A 6 -17.71 9.63 -19.20
N ILE A 7 -17.36 8.52 -18.57
CA ILE A 7 -16.92 7.27 -19.21
C ILE A 7 -17.68 6.09 -18.61
N GLU A 8 -17.75 4.97 -19.33
CA GLU A 8 -18.37 3.75 -18.82
C GLU A 8 -17.58 3.16 -17.64
N TYR A 9 -18.27 2.53 -16.67
CA TYR A 9 -17.62 2.00 -15.47
C TYR A 9 -16.49 1.02 -15.81
N ARG A 10 -16.72 0.12 -16.77
CA ARG A 10 -15.69 -0.82 -17.24
C ARG A 10 -14.47 -0.08 -17.80
N GLN A 11 -14.67 0.98 -18.57
CA GLN A 11 -13.57 1.79 -19.10
C GLN A 11 -12.83 2.51 -17.97
N ALA A 12 -13.53 3.00 -16.94
CA ALA A 12 -12.91 3.61 -15.77
C ALA A 12 -12.01 2.62 -15.01
N VAL A 13 -12.49 1.38 -14.81
CA VAL A 13 -11.70 0.30 -14.21
C VAL A 13 -10.45 0.02 -15.06
N GLU A 14 -10.57 -0.05 -16.38
CA GLU A 14 -9.44 -0.28 -17.28
C GLU A 14 -8.41 0.86 -17.21
N GLU A 15 -8.83 2.12 -17.18
CA GLU A 15 -7.93 3.28 -17.03
C GLU A 15 -7.21 3.29 -15.67
N VAL A 16 -7.92 3.02 -14.57
CA VAL A 16 -7.29 2.89 -13.24
C VAL A 16 -6.25 1.77 -13.23
N ARG A 17 -6.58 0.60 -13.79
CA ARG A 17 -5.63 -0.53 -13.86
C ARG A 17 -4.42 -0.23 -14.75
N LYS A 18 -4.57 0.56 -15.82
CA LYS A 18 -3.43 1.06 -16.61
C LYS A 18 -2.49 1.92 -15.76
N ALA A 19 -3.02 2.84 -14.95
CA ALA A 19 -2.23 3.64 -14.03
C ALA A 19 -1.55 2.78 -12.96
N CYS A 20 -2.28 1.84 -12.34
CA CYS A 20 -1.71 0.91 -11.35
C CYS A 20 -0.58 0.06 -11.94
N ARG A 21 -0.69 -0.37 -13.21
CA ARG A 21 0.38 -1.10 -13.91
C ARG A 21 1.63 -0.25 -14.06
N GLN A 22 1.50 1.02 -14.46
CA GLN A 22 2.65 1.93 -14.57
C GLN A 22 3.32 2.13 -13.21
N PHE A 23 2.55 2.32 -12.15
CA PHE A 23 3.10 2.40 -10.79
C PHE A 23 3.83 1.11 -10.39
N ALA A 24 3.23 -0.06 -10.64
CA ALA A 24 3.84 -1.35 -10.29
C ALA A 24 5.17 -1.58 -11.04
N MET A 25 5.23 -1.25 -12.33
CA MET A 25 6.45 -1.30 -13.13
C MET A 25 7.51 -0.34 -12.60
N LEU A 26 7.10 0.90 -12.27
CA LEU A 26 8.01 1.91 -11.74
C LEU A 26 8.62 1.47 -10.40
N TYR A 27 7.79 0.97 -9.47
CA TYR A 27 8.26 0.43 -8.19
C TYR A 27 9.29 -0.70 -8.39
N PHE A 28 9.01 -1.65 -9.29
CA PHE A 28 9.96 -2.71 -9.62
C PHE A 28 11.29 -2.14 -10.13
N HIS A 29 11.26 -1.19 -11.07
CA HIS A 29 12.49 -0.62 -11.62
C HIS A 29 13.29 0.19 -10.60
N PHE A 30 12.64 0.92 -9.69
CA PHE A 30 13.34 1.56 -8.56
C PHE A 30 13.99 0.53 -7.65
N ALA A 31 13.27 -0.54 -7.30
CA ALA A 31 13.81 -1.62 -6.48
C ALA A 31 15.01 -2.30 -7.17
N LYS A 32 14.90 -2.58 -8.47
CA LYS A 32 15.98 -3.17 -9.28
C LYS A 32 17.23 -2.29 -9.26
N VAL A 33 17.10 -0.98 -9.50
CA VAL A 33 18.23 -0.06 -9.44
C VAL A 33 18.89 -0.09 -8.06
N LEU A 34 18.12 -0.06 -6.97
CA LEU A 34 18.68 -0.11 -5.62
C LEU A 34 19.40 -1.43 -5.33
N VAL A 35 18.82 -2.57 -5.76
CA VAL A 35 19.43 -3.88 -5.61
C VAL A 35 20.73 -3.99 -6.41
N GLU A 36 20.75 -3.53 -7.66
CA GLU A 36 21.92 -3.57 -8.53
C GLU A 36 23.07 -2.68 -8.03
N GLN A 37 22.75 -1.52 -7.44
CA GLN A 37 23.76 -0.57 -6.96
C GLN A 37 24.26 -0.85 -5.55
N LEU A 38 23.39 -1.35 -4.66
CA LEU A 38 23.65 -1.41 -3.21
C LEU A 38 23.53 -2.83 -2.62
N GLY A 39 23.08 -3.80 -3.41
CA GLY A 39 22.76 -5.15 -2.94
C GLY A 39 21.41 -5.25 -2.23
N GLU A 40 20.88 -6.47 -2.15
CA GLU A 40 19.52 -6.76 -1.67
C GLU A 40 19.25 -6.24 -0.25
N LYS A 41 20.19 -6.47 0.68
CA LYS A 41 20.03 -6.05 2.08
C LYS A 41 19.84 -4.53 2.19
N LYS A 42 20.73 -3.75 1.55
CA LYS A 42 20.65 -2.29 1.66
C LYS A 42 19.47 -1.72 0.88
N ALA A 43 19.15 -2.31 -0.27
CA ALA A 43 17.97 -1.95 -1.04
C ALA A 43 16.69 -2.14 -0.22
N LYS A 44 16.54 -3.27 0.48
CA LYS A 44 15.39 -3.57 1.34
C LYS A 44 15.16 -2.51 2.42
N GLU A 45 16.22 -2.10 3.11
CA GLU A 45 16.16 -1.05 4.13
C GLU A 45 15.66 0.29 3.55
N LEU A 46 16.22 0.71 2.41
CA LEU A 46 15.85 1.97 1.77
C LEU A 46 14.44 1.95 1.18
N ILE A 47 14.03 0.82 0.61
CA ILE A 47 12.68 0.62 0.08
C ILE A 47 11.66 0.64 1.22
N GLN A 48 11.93 -0.07 2.33
CA GLN A 48 11.07 0.00 3.52
C GLN A 48 10.91 1.44 3.99
N GLN A 49 12.01 2.19 4.09
CA GLN A 49 11.98 3.59 4.49
C GLN A 49 11.11 4.43 3.53
N ALA A 50 11.32 4.30 2.22
CA ALA A 50 10.56 5.07 1.23
C ALA A 50 9.05 4.76 1.28
N VAL A 51 8.67 3.49 1.46
CA VAL A 51 7.26 3.08 1.56
C VAL A 51 6.65 3.53 2.89
N PHE A 52 7.42 3.49 3.98
CA PHE A 52 7.01 4.01 5.29
C PHE A 52 6.71 5.51 5.22
N GLU A 53 7.59 6.29 4.59
CA GLU A 53 7.41 7.73 4.37
C GLU A 53 6.16 8.04 3.55
N LEU A 54 5.98 7.33 2.42
CA LEU A 54 4.76 7.43 1.62
C LEU A 54 3.50 7.12 2.45
N ALA A 55 3.56 6.11 3.33
CA ALA A 55 2.43 5.74 4.16
C ALA A 55 2.12 6.81 5.22
N LEU A 56 3.13 7.46 5.79
CA LEU A 56 2.95 8.60 6.70
C LEU A 56 2.29 9.76 5.97
N ASP A 57 2.81 10.17 4.82
CA ASP A 57 2.25 11.27 4.02
C ASP A 57 0.78 11.03 3.71
N ARG A 58 0.44 9.80 3.29
CA ARG A 58 -0.95 9.42 2.98
C ARG A 58 -1.83 9.45 4.21
N SER A 59 -1.43 8.78 5.30
CA SER A 59 -2.28 8.68 6.49
C SER A 59 -2.41 10.02 7.24
N ASP A 60 -1.40 10.91 7.20
CA ASP A 60 -1.52 12.27 7.75
C ASP A 60 -2.57 13.08 6.96
N GLN A 61 -2.55 13.04 5.62
CA GLN A 61 -3.58 13.69 4.80
C GLN A 61 -5.00 13.13 5.05
N LEU A 62 -5.10 11.80 5.25
CA LEU A 62 -6.39 11.17 5.58
C LEU A 62 -6.86 11.56 6.98
N ARG A 63 -5.95 11.71 7.96
CA ARG A 63 -6.31 12.22 9.30
C ARG A 63 -6.84 13.64 9.23
N GLU A 64 -6.18 14.54 8.50
CA GLU A 64 -6.70 15.89 8.28
C GLU A 64 -8.09 15.86 7.63
N THR A 65 -8.30 14.95 6.68
CA THR A 65 -9.60 14.78 6.01
C THR A 65 -10.67 14.31 6.99
N ALA A 66 -10.35 13.34 7.87
CA ALA A 66 -11.24 12.86 8.91
C ALA A 66 -11.58 13.97 9.91
N GLU A 67 -10.60 14.76 10.37
CA GLU A 67 -10.81 15.90 11.27
C GLU A 67 -11.75 16.94 10.65
N LYS A 68 -11.50 17.33 9.38
CA LYS A 68 -12.37 18.27 8.64
C LYS A 68 -13.80 17.76 8.47
N GLN A 69 -14.00 16.44 8.47
CA GLN A 69 -15.32 15.79 8.37
C GLN A 69 -15.92 15.39 9.73
N GLY A 70 -15.24 15.63 10.85
CA GLY A 70 -15.68 15.21 12.18
C GLY A 70 -15.77 13.68 12.34
N LEU A 71 -14.87 12.93 11.69
CA LEU A 71 -14.83 11.47 11.75
C LEU A 71 -13.81 10.97 12.78
N ASP A 72 -14.20 9.92 13.51
CA ASP A 72 -13.28 9.19 14.37
C ASP A 72 -12.18 8.46 13.56
N PHE A 73 -11.02 8.27 14.17
CA PHE A 73 -9.88 7.61 13.55
C PHE A 73 -9.99 6.07 13.59
N THR A 74 -10.99 5.51 12.92
CA THR A 74 -11.21 4.06 12.82
C THR A 74 -10.83 3.53 11.44
N MET A 75 -10.51 2.24 11.32
CA MET A 75 -10.26 1.65 10.00
C MET A 75 -11.49 1.68 9.08
N GLU A 76 -12.70 1.69 9.65
CA GLU A 76 -13.92 1.92 8.88
C GLU A 76 -13.92 3.30 8.21
N ASN A 77 -13.63 4.35 8.98
CA ASN A 77 -13.54 5.70 8.43
C ASN A 77 -12.37 5.85 7.47
N PHE A 78 -11.20 5.23 7.75
CA PHE A 78 -10.08 5.17 6.81
C PHE A 78 -10.51 4.63 5.44
N MET A 79 -11.23 3.49 5.42
CA MET A 79 -11.70 2.89 4.17
C MET A 79 -12.76 3.75 3.47
N ARG A 80 -13.57 4.50 4.22
CA ARG A 80 -14.57 5.42 3.67
C ARG A 80 -13.94 6.62 2.95
N ILE A 81 -12.82 7.14 3.46
CA ILE A 81 -12.17 8.35 2.92
C ILE A 81 -10.91 8.04 2.12
N THR A 82 -10.62 6.77 1.84
CA THR A 82 -9.41 6.34 1.16
C THR A 82 -9.18 7.07 -0.17
N ASP A 83 -7.94 7.43 -0.41
CA ASP A 83 -7.43 8.02 -1.66
C ASP A 83 -7.18 6.96 -2.75
N LEU A 84 -7.29 5.66 -2.42
CA LEU A 84 -7.09 4.59 -3.39
C LEU A 84 -8.32 4.42 -4.29
N PRO A 85 -8.13 4.34 -5.62
CA PRO A 85 -9.20 4.05 -6.55
C PRO A 85 -9.57 2.55 -6.47
N MET A 86 -10.36 2.19 -5.46
CA MET A 86 -10.71 0.79 -5.14
C MET A 86 -11.37 0.04 -6.30
N ILE A 87 -11.94 0.74 -7.28
CA ILE A 87 -12.46 0.15 -8.53
C ILE A 87 -11.39 -0.63 -9.31
N GLY A 88 -10.10 -0.36 -9.06
CA GLY A 88 -8.99 -1.13 -9.63
C GLY A 88 -8.81 -2.53 -9.02
N TRP A 89 -9.33 -2.78 -7.80
CA TRP A 89 -9.23 -4.06 -7.10
C TRP A 89 -10.46 -4.94 -7.36
N VAL A 90 -10.49 -5.56 -8.53
CA VAL A 90 -11.67 -6.30 -9.06
C VAL A 90 -11.66 -7.74 -8.56
N LYS A 91 -12.55 -8.08 -7.62
CA LYS A 91 -12.61 -9.40 -6.96
C LYS A 91 -12.81 -10.55 -7.96
N GLU A 92 -13.56 -10.31 -9.03
CA GLU A 92 -13.90 -11.28 -10.08
C GLU A 92 -12.69 -11.76 -10.87
N LEU A 93 -11.55 -11.05 -10.79
CA LEU A 93 -10.28 -11.45 -11.42
C LEU A 93 -9.48 -12.47 -10.58
N GLY A 94 -10.03 -12.97 -9.47
CA GLY A 94 -9.40 -13.98 -8.62
C GLY A 94 -8.05 -13.51 -8.08
N ARG A 95 -6.98 -14.27 -8.31
CA ARG A 95 -5.61 -13.91 -7.87
C ARG A 95 -5.13 -12.57 -8.43
N ASN A 96 -5.64 -12.16 -9.60
CA ASN A 96 -5.30 -10.90 -10.27
C ASN A 96 -6.20 -9.73 -9.84
N HIS A 97 -6.99 -9.88 -8.77
CA HIS A 97 -7.79 -8.78 -8.23
C HIS A 97 -6.92 -7.58 -7.88
N CYS A 98 -5.73 -7.80 -7.32
CA CYS A 98 -4.73 -6.76 -7.07
C CYS A 98 -3.98 -6.41 -8.38
N PRO A 99 -4.11 -5.17 -8.90
CA PRO A 99 -3.45 -4.78 -10.14
C PRO A 99 -1.93 -4.71 -10.02
N TYR A 100 -1.39 -4.52 -8.81
CA TYR A 100 0.05 -4.56 -8.56
C TYR A 100 0.57 -5.99 -8.64
N ALA A 101 -0.12 -6.93 -7.98
CA ALA A 101 0.28 -8.33 -7.99
C ALA A 101 0.27 -8.94 -9.39
N GLU A 102 -0.76 -8.63 -10.20
CA GLU A 102 -0.82 -9.03 -11.61
C GLU A 102 0.44 -8.65 -12.40
N THR A 103 1.07 -7.52 -12.04
CA THR A 103 2.29 -7.04 -12.69
C THR A 103 3.55 -7.63 -12.04
N TRP A 104 3.66 -7.57 -10.71
CA TRP A 104 4.86 -7.96 -9.98
C TRP A 104 5.24 -9.42 -10.10
N VAL A 105 4.26 -10.34 -10.12
CA VAL A 105 4.53 -11.78 -10.23
C VAL A 105 5.27 -12.15 -11.53
N LYS A 106 5.16 -11.33 -12.58
CA LYS A 106 5.82 -11.54 -13.87
C LYS A 106 7.34 -11.37 -13.79
N TYR A 107 7.84 -10.64 -12.79
CA TYR A 107 9.27 -10.44 -12.57
C TYR A 107 9.91 -11.52 -11.71
N PHE A 108 9.13 -12.37 -11.03
CA PHE A 108 9.64 -13.23 -9.98
C PHE A 108 10.56 -14.37 -10.45
N ASP A 109 10.43 -14.80 -11.70
CA ASP A 109 11.28 -15.86 -12.26
C ASP A 109 12.63 -15.31 -12.73
N GLU A 110 12.64 -14.11 -13.32
CA GLU A 110 13.86 -13.41 -13.76
C GLU A 110 14.58 -12.73 -12.58
N TYR A 111 13.83 -12.26 -11.58
CA TYR A 111 14.34 -11.52 -10.42
C TYR A 111 13.82 -12.12 -9.10
N PRO A 112 14.37 -13.27 -8.64
CA PRO A 112 13.89 -13.96 -7.44
C PRO A 112 13.91 -13.12 -6.16
N TRP A 113 14.87 -12.19 -6.03
CA TRP A 113 14.95 -11.24 -4.90
C TRP A 113 13.69 -10.37 -4.75
N PHE A 114 12.94 -10.17 -5.84
CA PHE A 114 11.73 -9.35 -5.81
C PHE A 114 10.57 -10.03 -5.09
N ARG A 115 10.64 -11.36 -4.89
CA ARG A 115 9.66 -12.13 -4.10
C ARG A 115 9.60 -11.68 -2.65
N GLU A 116 10.67 -11.09 -2.11
CA GLU A 116 10.66 -10.49 -0.78
C GLU A 116 10.20 -9.03 -0.79
N LEU A 117 10.62 -8.24 -1.78
CA LEU A 117 10.37 -6.78 -1.80
C LEU A 117 8.96 -6.40 -2.26
N ALA A 118 8.33 -7.21 -3.10
CA ALA A 118 6.95 -6.99 -3.52
C ALA A 118 5.94 -7.09 -2.35
N PRO A 119 5.91 -8.17 -1.53
CA PRO A 119 5.01 -8.23 -0.37
C PRO A 119 5.40 -7.23 0.72
N LEU A 120 6.68 -6.87 0.86
CA LEU A 120 7.13 -5.85 1.81
C LEU A 120 6.43 -4.51 1.58
N TYR A 121 6.20 -4.10 0.33
CA TYR A 121 5.44 -2.89 0.02
C TYR A 121 4.07 -2.91 0.71
N CYS A 122 3.31 -4.00 0.52
CA CYS A 122 1.97 -4.13 1.08
C CYS A 122 1.98 -4.12 2.61
N ASP A 123 2.95 -4.82 3.20
CA ASP A 123 3.07 -4.95 4.65
C ASP A 123 3.40 -3.60 5.31
N VAL A 124 4.39 -2.88 4.78
CA VAL A 124 4.80 -1.57 5.29
C VAL A 124 3.68 -0.55 5.13
N ILE A 125 3.07 -0.45 3.94
CA ILE A 125 2.07 0.58 3.66
C ILE A 125 0.78 0.36 4.45
N ASP A 126 0.27 -0.88 4.53
CA ASP A 126 -0.99 -1.16 5.23
C ASP A 126 -0.81 -1.04 6.74
N THR A 127 0.32 -1.52 7.28
CA THR A 127 0.63 -1.43 8.71
C THR A 127 0.83 0.01 9.16
N THR A 128 1.65 0.76 8.43
CA THR A 128 1.93 2.16 8.79
C THR A 128 0.68 3.02 8.68
N ASN A 129 -0.16 2.82 7.65
CA ASN A 129 -1.42 3.53 7.53
C ASN A 129 -2.37 3.22 8.69
N ALA A 130 -2.51 1.95 9.08
CA ALA A 130 -3.37 1.56 10.19
C ALA A 130 -2.90 2.16 11.51
N GLU A 131 -1.60 2.06 11.81
CA GLU A 131 -1.02 2.56 13.05
C GLU A 131 -1.06 4.09 13.13
N ASN A 132 -0.65 4.78 12.06
CA ASN A 132 -0.60 6.24 12.05
C ASN A 132 -2.01 6.84 12.02
N PHE A 133 -2.92 6.29 11.20
CA PHE A 133 -4.29 6.78 11.14
C PHE A 133 -5.02 6.55 12.45
N THR A 134 -5.04 5.33 12.98
CA THR A 134 -5.89 4.97 14.13
C THR A 134 -5.29 5.27 15.50
N ARG A 135 -3.95 5.35 15.60
CA ARG A 135 -3.21 5.47 16.87
C ARG A 135 -3.67 4.46 17.93
N SER A 136 -4.07 3.27 17.51
CA SER A 136 -4.60 2.26 18.44
C SER A 136 -4.59 0.85 17.88
N LEU A 137 -4.64 0.71 16.55
CA LEU A 137 -4.55 -0.57 15.86
C LEU A 137 -3.23 -0.70 15.13
N SER A 138 -2.71 -1.91 15.09
CA SER A 138 -1.71 -2.35 14.12
C SER A 138 -2.34 -3.40 13.21
N HIS A 139 -1.56 -3.88 12.25
CA HIS A 139 -2.03 -4.71 11.16
C HIS A 139 -1.02 -5.81 10.85
N ARG A 140 -1.53 -6.94 10.34
CA ARG A 140 -0.71 -7.97 9.71
C ARG A 140 -1.44 -8.61 8.55
N ILE A 141 -0.67 -9.00 7.54
CA ILE A 141 -1.16 -9.78 6.41
C ILE A 141 -1.19 -11.26 6.80
N THR A 142 -2.33 -11.92 6.66
CA THR A 142 -2.50 -13.35 6.97
C THR A 142 -2.48 -14.23 5.72
N LYS A 143 -2.89 -13.68 4.57
CA LYS A 143 -2.73 -14.31 3.25
C LYS A 143 -2.38 -13.25 2.21
N ASN A 144 -1.52 -13.58 1.25
CA ASN A 144 -1.12 -12.66 0.20
C ASN A 144 -1.01 -13.38 -1.14
N VAL A 145 -1.56 -12.80 -2.21
CA VAL A 145 -1.42 -13.36 -3.57
C VAL A 145 0.01 -13.40 -4.07
N LEU A 146 0.87 -12.50 -3.59
CA LEU A 146 2.30 -12.46 -3.92
C LEU A 146 3.08 -13.61 -3.27
N THR A 147 2.55 -14.22 -2.22
CA THR A 147 3.17 -15.34 -1.49
C THR A 147 2.40 -16.65 -1.68
N GLY A 148 1.61 -16.76 -2.75
CA GLY A 148 0.89 -17.99 -3.13
C GLY A 148 -0.56 -18.11 -2.65
N GLY A 149 -1.08 -17.10 -1.95
CA GLY A 149 -2.49 -17.04 -1.57
C GLY A 149 -3.43 -16.80 -2.76
N GLU A 150 -4.72 -17.10 -2.59
CA GLU A 150 -5.73 -16.83 -3.63
C GLU A 150 -6.30 -15.41 -3.54
N THR A 151 -6.24 -14.85 -2.34
CA THR A 151 -6.72 -13.52 -1.95
C THR A 151 -5.71 -12.87 -1.00
N CYS A 152 -5.84 -11.55 -0.83
CA CYS A 152 -5.14 -10.85 0.25
C CYS A 152 -6.07 -10.73 1.46
N GLU A 153 -5.69 -11.35 2.57
CA GLU A 153 -6.40 -11.29 3.85
C GLU A 153 -5.53 -10.61 4.90
N ARG A 154 -6.18 -9.90 5.81
CA ARG A 154 -5.52 -9.08 6.81
C ARG A 154 -6.28 -9.06 8.12
N GLU A 155 -5.56 -8.80 9.19
CA GLU A 155 -6.09 -8.64 10.54
C GLU A 155 -5.66 -7.28 11.10
N TYR A 156 -6.58 -6.59 11.76
CA TYR A 156 -6.28 -5.41 12.57
C TYR A 156 -6.42 -5.78 14.05
N PHE A 157 -5.43 -5.43 14.86
CA PHE A 157 -5.40 -5.78 16.27
C PHE A 157 -4.94 -4.58 17.11
N LYS A 158 -5.34 -4.53 18.38
CA LYS A 158 -4.94 -3.44 19.30
C LYS A 158 -3.43 -3.42 19.49
N SER A 159 -2.84 -2.23 19.48
CA SER A 159 -1.42 -2.00 19.67
C SER A 159 -1.17 -0.83 20.62
N ASP A 160 -0.68 -1.14 21.81
CA ASP A 160 -0.27 -0.13 22.79
C ASP A 160 0.93 0.71 22.30
N ARG A 161 1.75 0.14 21.40
CA ARG A 161 2.86 0.83 20.74
C ARG A 161 2.35 1.90 19.78
N ALA A 162 1.38 1.55 18.93
CA ALA A 162 0.74 2.50 18.02
C ALA A 162 0.05 3.64 18.80
N ALA A 163 -0.53 3.34 19.96
CA ALA A 163 -1.13 4.34 20.86
C ALA A 163 -0.11 5.33 21.45
N LYS A 164 1.16 4.93 21.56
CA LYS A 164 2.27 5.80 21.97
C LYS A 164 2.95 6.51 20.79
N GLY A 165 2.52 6.25 19.56
CA GLY A 165 3.15 6.79 18.35
C GLY A 165 4.38 6.00 17.89
N GLU A 166 4.69 4.86 18.50
CA GLU A 166 5.74 3.94 18.06
C GLU A 166 5.20 3.06 16.93
N LEU A 167 5.62 3.34 15.68
CA LEU A 167 5.16 2.59 14.51
C LEU A 167 6.10 1.40 14.24
N THR A 168 5.58 0.37 13.60
CA THR A 168 6.29 -0.90 13.39
C THR A 168 7.57 -0.73 12.55
N TYR A 169 7.54 0.14 11.54
CA TYR A 169 8.66 0.31 10.58
C TYR A 169 9.49 1.59 10.80
N GLY A 170 9.20 2.37 11.85
CA GLY A 170 9.95 3.59 12.15
C GLY A 170 9.26 4.47 13.20
N THR A 171 9.91 5.56 13.59
CA THR A 171 9.29 6.58 14.44
C THR A 171 9.21 7.91 13.70
N LYS A 172 8.24 8.77 14.07
CA LYS A 172 8.15 10.12 13.52
C LYS A 172 9.26 11.04 14.06
N GLU A 173 9.84 10.69 15.21
CA GLU A 173 10.72 11.52 16.03
C GLU A 173 12.21 11.42 15.68
N GLU A 174 12.64 10.45 14.87
CA GLU A 174 14.01 10.40 14.32
C GLU A 174 14.33 11.56 13.32
N ARG A 175 13.46 12.58 13.25
CA ARG A 175 13.34 13.50 12.12
C ARG A 175 13.02 14.96 12.48
N ALA A 176 13.26 15.38 13.73
CA ALA A 176 13.36 16.80 14.09
C ALA A 176 14.83 17.24 14.15
#